data_AF-A0A750HY61-F1
#
_entry.id   AF-A0A750HY61-F1
#
_cell.length_a   1.000
_cell.length_b   1.000
_cell.length_c   1.000
_cell.angle_alpha   90.00
_cell.angle_beta   90.00
_cell.angle_gamma   90.00
#
_symmetry.space_group_name_H-M   'P 1'
#
loop_
_entity.id
_entity.type
_entity.pdbx_description
1 polymer ?
#
loop_
_entity_poly.entity_id
_entity_poly.type
_entity_poly.pdbx_seq_one_letter_code
_entity_poly.pdbx_strand_id
1 'polypeptide(L)'
;MKKVLLLPFLLLTGCAAGTVAPQRGNTAPPPDLSAWLKPQALRPDGMSETRWKMLTDAGKTLGFRGGKAQRSWELIQALNARESTLNALYDFRPLISPEGWLPPVIDEAKDVAHITPDQIRTSSHVWTIIRPERFVSNPPQWRDWLLRGLSTTATPGTEGSVVPGDRNQRQVWEAALRQGWQDGRASADLTLETSMKRLTRDYRGMMLYALLWRQGMITRPSVSDQMQTVTGTGQKLVTGDRVRRLKNHAEFNLQKSHWRPLITTEKENDNARTFPQTSH
;
A
#
# COMPACT_ATOMS: atom_id res chain seq x y z
N MET A 1 9.70 -75.28 17.33
CA MET A 1 10.67 -75.19 18.46
C MET A 1 11.50 -73.93 18.19
N LYS A 2 11.65 -72.89 19.02
CA LYS A 2 11.47 -72.65 20.46
C LYS A 2 10.73 -71.32 20.66
N LYS A 3 9.85 -71.28 21.66
CA LYS A 3 9.23 -70.08 22.23
C LYS A 3 10.20 -69.47 23.24
N VAL A 4 10.35 -68.15 23.27
CA VAL A 4 10.75 -67.40 24.47
C VAL A 4 9.83 -66.19 24.58
N LEU A 5 9.27 -66.04 25.78
CA LEU A 5 8.24 -65.13 26.24
C LEU A 5 8.85 -64.36 27.42
N LEU A 6 8.68 -63.03 27.50
CA LEU A 6 8.67 -62.17 28.71
C LEU A 6 8.67 -60.69 28.26
N LEU A 7 7.49 -60.06 28.14
CA LEU A 7 6.78 -59.15 29.09
C LEU A 7 7.19 -57.66 29.00
N PRO A 8 6.22 -56.72 29.16
CA PRO A 8 6.25 -55.41 28.52
C PRO A 8 6.52 -54.25 29.50
N PHE A 9 7.00 -53.12 28.98
CA PHE A 9 7.03 -51.85 29.70
C PHE A 9 6.06 -50.86 29.04
N LEU A 10 5.04 -50.47 29.79
CA LEU A 10 4.11 -49.38 29.50
C LEU A 10 4.87 -48.05 29.48
N LEU A 11 4.62 -47.20 28.47
CA LEU A 11 4.66 -45.74 28.65
C LEU A 11 3.60 -45.07 27.75
N LEU A 12 2.92 -44.11 28.38
CA LEU A 12 1.69 -43.43 28.00
C LEU A 12 1.89 -42.29 26.97
N THR A 13 0.89 -42.17 26.07
CA THR A 13 0.21 -40.98 25.52
C THR A 13 0.99 -39.75 25.03
N GLY A 14 0.57 -39.24 23.86
CA GLY A 14 0.64 -37.79 23.57
C GLY A 14 0.29 -37.43 22.12
N CYS A 15 -0.94 -36.94 21.89
CA CYS A 15 -1.45 -36.47 20.61
C CYS A 15 -0.64 -35.29 20.03
N ALA A 16 -0.30 -35.37 18.74
CA ALA A 16 0.32 -34.29 17.98
C ALA A 16 -0.74 -33.26 17.54
N ALA A 17 -0.77 -32.09 18.20
CA ALA A 17 -1.40 -30.89 17.68
C ALA A 17 -0.35 -30.11 16.86
N GLY A 18 -0.65 -29.90 15.57
CA GLY A 18 0.19 -29.13 14.66
C GLY A 18 0.27 -27.66 15.10
N THR A 19 1.49 -27.19 15.35
CA THR A 19 1.75 -25.78 15.67
C THR A 19 1.98 -24.99 14.39
N VAL A 20 1.13 -23.99 14.20
CA VAL A 20 1.36 -22.86 13.30
C VAL A 20 2.64 -22.15 13.75
N ALA A 21 3.63 -22.01 12.86
CA ALA A 21 4.87 -21.31 13.16
C ALA A 21 4.62 -19.79 13.26
N PRO A 22 4.95 -19.14 14.40
CA PRO A 22 4.85 -17.68 14.51
C PRO A 22 6.03 -16.99 13.80
N GLN A 23 5.75 -15.85 13.19
CA GLN A 23 6.74 -14.97 12.57
C GLN A 23 7.80 -14.56 13.60
N ARG A 24 9.08 -14.83 13.31
CA ARG A 24 10.21 -14.37 14.13
C ARG A 24 10.37 -12.85 13.98
N GLY A 25 9.72 -12.08 14.86
CA GLY A 25 10.31 -10.83 15.32
C GLY A 25 11.62 -11.18 16.02
N ASN A 26 12.68 -10.38 15.87
CA ASN A 26 13.93 -10.56 16.60
C ASN A 26 13.65 -10.44 18.12
N THR A 27 13.38 -11.56 18.77
CA THR A 27 13.19 -11.73 20.21
C THR A 27 14.52 -11.97 20.93
N ALA A 28 15.62 -11.43 20.41
CA ALA A 28 16.88 -11.48 21.12
C ALA A 28 16.80 -10.55 22.34
N PRO A 29 17.18 -11.00 23.55
CA PRO A 29 17.27 -10.10 24.70
C PRO A 29 18.25 -8.97 24.39
N PRO A 30 18.03 -7.74 24.90
CA PRO A 30 18.97 -6.64 24.73
C PRO A 30 20.40 -7.05 25.16
N PRO A 31 21.44 -6.52 24.50
CA PRO A 31 22.81 -6.80 24.91
C PRO A 31 23.06 -6.42 26.37
N ASP A 32 23.76 -7.29 27.11
CA ASP A 32 24.14 -7.01 28.49
C ASP A 32 25.24 -5.93 28.58
N LEU A 33 25.57 -5.48 29.81
CA LEU A 33 26.57 -4.44 30.07
C LEU A 33 27.94 -4.75 29.43
N SER A 34 28.31 -6.03 29.27
CA SER A 34 29.61 -6.42 28.71
C SER A 34 29.76 -6.02 27.23
N ALA A 35 28.65 -6.01 26.48
CA ALA A 35 28.60 -5.55 25.09
C ALA A 35 28.89 -4.04 24.96
N TRP A 36 28.55 -3.25 26.00
CA TRP A 36 28.81 -1.81 26.04
C TRP A 36 30.21 -1.48 26.57
N LEU A 37 30.76 -2.33 27.44
CA LEU A 37 32.13 -2.20 27.94
C LEU A 37 33.20 -2.58 26.89
N LYS A 38 32.82 -3.38 25.89
CA LYS A 38 33.66 -3.72 24.73
C LYS A 38 32.92 -3.37 23.44
N PRO A 39 32.79 -2.08 23.09
CA PRO A 39 32.13 -1.71 21.86
C PRO A 39 32.85 -2.39 20.70
N GLN A 40 32.12 -3.17 19.89
CA GLN A 40 32.68 -3.72 18.66
C GLN A 40 33.16 -2.56 17.80
N ALA A 41 34.48 -2.47 17.58
CA ALA A 41 35.04 -1.51 16.66
C ALA A 41 34.63 -1.90 15.23
N LEU A 42 33.52 -1.34 14.76
CA LEU A 42 33.08 -1.40 13.36
C LEU A 42 34.04 -0.66 12.42
N ARG A 43 34.97 0.11 12.99
CA ARG A 43 36.00 0.89 12.30
C ARG A 43 37.34 0.13 12.35
N PRO A 44 37.99 -0.11 11.20
CA PRO A 44 39.34 -0.68 11.17
C PRO A 44 40.38 0.23 11.86
N ASP A 45 41.38 -0.38 12.48
CA ASP A 45 42.51 0.34 13.07
C ASP A 45 43.28 1.15 11.99
N GLY A 46 43.70 2.37 12.36
CA GLY A 46 44.40 3.29 11.46
C GLY A 46 43.50 4.15 10.54
N MET A 47 42.17 4.01 10.62
CA MET A 47 41.23 4.87 9.88
C MET A 47 40.65 5.98 10.77
N SER A 48 40.62 7.21 10.27
CA SER A 48 39.92 8.31 10.96
C SER A 48 38.40 8.09 10.97
N GLU A 49 37.73 8.53 12.04
CA GLU A 49 36.28 8.41 12.18
C GLU A 49 35.53 9.11 11.04
N THR A 50 35.95 10.33 10.69
CA THR A 50 35.37 11.10 9.58
C THR A 50 35.46 10.35 8.26
N ARG A 51 36.63 9.73 7.97
CA ARG A 51 36.81 8.96 6.74
C ARG A 51 35.95 7.69 6.73
N TRP A 52 35.89 6.98 7.86
CA TRP A 52 35.06 5.79 8.02
C TRP A 52 33.57 6.11 7.81
N LYS A 53 33.07 7.17 8.46
CA LYS A 53 31.68 7.62 8.32
C LYS A 53 31.38 8.04 6.88
N MET A 54 32.25 8.84 6.27
CA MET A 54 32.07 9.31 4.89
C MET A 54 32.03 8.13 3.89
N LEU A 55 32.94 7.17 4.00
CA LEU A 55 32.93 5.95 3.17
C LEU A 55 31.66 5.12 3.40
N THR A 56 31.25 4.97 4.65
CA THR A 56 30.05 4.21 5.02
C THR A 56 28.78 4.86 4.47
N ASP A 57 28.60 6.16 4.68
CA ASP A 57 27.40 6.90 4.29
C ASP A 57 27.32 7.00 2.76
N ALA A 58 28.43 7.27 2.07
CA ALA A 58 28.48 7.30 0.61
C ALA A 58 28.26 5.91 0.00
N GLY A 59 28.88 4.87 0.55
CA GLY A 59 28.69 3.48 0.11
C GLY A 59 27.25 3.02 0.28
N LYS A 60 26.65 3.25 1.46
CA LYS A 60 25.23 2.94 1.71
C LYS A 60 24.30 3.68 0.76
N THR A 61 24.54 4.97 0.53
CA THR A 61 23.67 5.78 -0.34
C THR A 61 23.76 5.35 -1.79
N LEU A 62 24.97 5.11 -2.30
CA LEU A 62 25.17 4.59 -3.66
C LEU A 62 24.53 3.21 -3.82
N GLY A 63 24.76 2.32 -2.85
CA GLY A 63 24.17 0.98 -2.81
C GLY A 63 22.66 1.03 -2.81
N PHE A 64 22.07 1.88 -1.97
CA PHE A 64 20.63 2.08 -1.88
C PHE A 64 20.00 2.51 -3.19
N ARG A 65 20.59 3.52 -3.86
CA ARG A 65 20.11 3.98 -5.17
C ARG A 65 20.19 2.87 -6.22
N GLY A 66 21.30 2.14 -6.28
CA GLY A 66 21.51 1.03 -7.20
C GLY A 66 20.54 -0.14 -6.97
N GLY A 67 20.44 -0.60 -5.73
CA GLY A 67 19.55 -1.69 -5.33
C GLY A 67 18.08 -1.37 -5.54
N LYS A 68 17.67 -0.13 -5.23
CA LYS A 68 16.30 0.34 -5.48
C LYS A 68 15.98 0.38 -6.97
N ALA A 69 16.91 0.84 -7.81
CA ALA A 69 16.72 0.91 -9.25
C ALA A 69 16.62 -0.49 -9.88
N GLN A 70 17.52 -1.40 -9.50
CA GLN A 70 17.49 -2.79 -9.95
C GLN A 70 16.18 -3.47 -9.56
N ARG A 71 15.78 -3.36 -8.29
CA ARG A 71 14.55 -3.99 -7.81
C ARG A 71 13.30 -3.39 -8.47
N SER A 72 13.28 -2.07 -8.64
CA SER A 72 12.18 -1.40 -9.36
C SER A 72 12.03 -1.95 -10.78
N TRP A 73 13.14 -2.17 -11.50
CA TRP A 73 13.09 -2.79 -12.82
C TRP A 73 12.48 -4.21 -12.79
N GLU A 74 12.94 -5.07 -11.88
CA GLU A 74 12.40 -6.43 -11.70
C GLU A 74 10.88 -6.41 -11.42
N LEU A 75 10.44 -5.51 -10.54
CA LEU A 75 9.02 -5.35 -10.18
C LEU A 75 8.20 -4.88 -11.37
N ILE A 76 8.70 -3.93 -12.17
CA ILE A 76 8.01 -3.45 -13.37
C ILE A 76 7.83 -4.59 -14.39
N GLN A 77 8.86 -5.41 -14.60
CA GLN A 77 8.73 -6.58 -15.48
C GLN A 77 7.69 -7.58 -14.95
N ALA A 78 7.72 -7.85 -13.64
CA ALA A 78 6.74 -8.73 -12.99
C ALA A 78 5.30 -8.20 -13.11
N LEU A 79 5.09 -6.89 -13.06
CA LEU A 79 3.78 -6.26 -13.27
C LEU A 79 3.34 -6.35 -14.73
N ASN A 80 4.22 -6.05 -15.69
CA ASN A 80 3.93 -6.17 -17.12
C ASN A 80 3.56 -7.61 -17.51
N ALA A 81 4.25 -8.60 -16.94
CA ALA A 81 3.92 -10.01 -17.16
C ALA A 81 2.51 -10.41 -16.66
N ARG A 82 1.88 -9.59 -15.81
CA ARG A 82 0.53 -9.79 -15.26
C ARG A 82 -0.47 -8.75 -15.76
N GLU A 83 -0.15 -8.05 -16.85
CA GLU A 83 -0.94 -6.94 -17.35
C GLU A 83 -2.40 -7.30 -17.62
N SER A 84 -2.67 -8.45 -18.25
CA SER A 84 -4.04 -8.89 -18.53
C SER A 84 -4.88 -9.06 -17.27
N THR A 85 -4.31 -9.67 -16.22
CA THR A 85 -4.96 -9.82 -14.91
C THR A 85 -5.19 -8.47 -14.26
N LEU A 86 -4.22 -7.57 -14.29
CA LEU A 86 -4.34 -6.23 -13.70
C LEU A 86 -5.38 -5.38 -14.45
N ASN A 87 -5.46 -5.49 -15.78
CA ASN A 87 -6.46 -4.82 -16.60
C ASN A 87 -7.88 -5.32 -16.28
N ALA A 88 -8.04 -6.61 -16.01
CA ALA A 88 -9.34 -7.19 -15.64
C ALA A 88 -9.76 -6.83 -14.20
N LEU A 89 -8.81 -6.78 -13.26
CA LEU A 89 -9.10 -6.46 -11.86
C LEU A 89 -9.40 -4.98 -11.63
N TYR A 90 -8.74 -4.09 -12.37
CA TYR A 90 -8.83 -2.63 -12.20
C TYR A 90 -9.31 -1.95 -13.48
N ASP A 91 -10.56 -2.21 -13.86
CA ASP A 91 -11.19 -1.57 -15.02
C ASP A 91 -11.87 -0.26 -14.60
N PHE A 92 -11.24 0.87 -14.94
CA PHE A 92 -11.77 2.20 -14.63
C PHE A 92 -12.80 2.70 -15.65
N ARG A 93 -12.91 2.07 -16.82
CA ARG A 93 -13.80 2.55 -17.90
C ARG A 93 -15.26 2.66 -17.46
N PRO A 94 -15.84 1.68 -16.75
CA PRO A 94 -17.23 1.76 -16.30
C PRO A 94 -17.46 2.82 -15.22
N LEU A 95 -16.40 3.28 -14.56
CA LEU A 95 -16.49 4.28 -13.49
C LEU A 95 -16.54 5.71 -14.04
N ILE A 96 -16.16 5.92 -15.31
CA ILE A 96 -16.17 7.24 -15.92
C ILE A 96 -17.60 7.63 -16.27
N SER A 97 -17.97 8.82 -15.84
CA SER A 97 -19.28 9.39 -16.16
C SER A 97 -19.43 9.62 -17.68
N PRO A 98 -20.67 9.65 -18.20
CA PRO A 98 -20.92 10.03 -19.60
C PRO A 98 -20.34 11.40 -19.98
N GLU A 99 -20.21 12.32 -19.03
CA GLU A 99 -19.63 13.65 -19.23
C GLU A 99 -18.09 13.65 -19.17
N GLY A 100 -17.45 12.50 -18.93
CA GLY A 100 -15.99 12.33 -19.04
C GLY A 100 -15.20 12.67 -17.76
N TRP A 101 -15.86 12.79 -16.61
CA TRP A 101 -15.18 12.88 -15.32
C TRP A 101 -15.12 11.53 -14.61
N LEU A 102 -14.02 11.32 -13.86
CA LEU A 102 -13.82 10.20 -12.96
C LEU A 102 -14.37 10.56 -11.58
N PRO A 103 -15.08 9.65 -10.89
CA PRO A 103 -15.70 9.91 -9.60
C PRO A 103 -14.71 10.25 -8.50
N PRO A 104 -15.18 10.88 -7.41
CA PRO A 104 -14.36 11.08 -6.23
C PRO A 104 -13.98 9.74 -5.60
N VAL A 105 -12.90 9.73 -4.85
CA VAL A 105 -12.49 8.58 -4.04
C VAL A 105 -13.05 8.76 -2.64
N ILE A 106 -13.92 7.83 -2.23
CA ILE A 106 -14.48 7.78 -0.88
C ILE A 106 -13.69 6.78 -0.03
N ASP A 107 -13.27 7.21 1.15
CA ASP A 107 -12.75 6.34 2.20
C ASP A 107 -13.86 6.01 3.18
N GLU A 108 -13.90 4.77 3.67
CA GLU A 108 -14.86 4.28 4.65
C GLU A 108 -14.13 3.77 5.88
N ALA A 109 -14.47 4.32 7.04
CA ALA A 109 -14.06 3.81 8.33
C ALA A 109 -15.29 3.31 9.09
N LYS A 110 -15.21 2.09 9.63
CA LYS A 110 -16.27 1.47 10.42
C LYS A 110 -15.88 1.42 11.89
N ASP A 111 -16.88 1.48 12.76
CA ASP A 111 -16.73 1.35 14.21
C ASP A 111 -15.67 2.28 14.80
N VAL A 112 -15.72 3.55 14.40
CA VAL A 112 -14.76 4.57 14.83
C VAL A 112 -15.13 5.06 16.22
N ALA A 113 -14.17 5.02 17.15
CA ALA A 113 -14.28 5.65 18.46
C ALA A 113 -13.27 6.80 18.55
N HIS A 114 -13.77 7.99 18.89
CA HIS A 114 -12.94 9.12 19.30
C HIS A 114 -13.11 9.32 20.80
N ILE A 115 -12.02 9.19 21.54
CA ILE A 115 -12.00 9.28 23.00
C ILE A 115 -11.18 10.50 23.38
N THR A 116 -11.80 11.44 24.08
CA THR A 116 -11.13 12.48 24.86
C THR A 116 -11.25 12.13 26.35
N PRO A 117 -10.50 12.78 27.27
CA PRO A 117 -10.62 12.52 28.70
C PRO A 117 -12.05 12.60 29.24
N ASP A 118 -12.89 13.45 28.62
CA ASP A 118 -14.23 13.78 29.11
C ASP A 118 -15.36 13.28 28.17
N GLN A 119 -15.04 12.70 27.01
CA GLN A 119 -16.02 12.28 26.01
C GLN A 119 -15.61 11.03 25.23
N ILE A 120 -16.54 10.08 25.09
CA ILE A 120 -16.44 8.98 24.12
C ILE A 120 -17.47 9.23 23.03
N ARG A 121 -17.02 9.33 21.77
CA ARG A 121 -17.87 9.42 20.59
C ARG A 121 -17.64 8.19 19.72
N THR A 122 -18.69 7.39 19.52
CA THR A 122 -18.67 6.25 18.60
C THR A 122 -19.45 6.58 17.32
N SER A 123 -19.01 6.01 16.20
CA SER A 123 -19.66 6.15 14.90
C SER A 123 -19.55 4.84 14.16
N SER A 124 -20.68 4.28 13.74
CA SER A 124 -20.69 2.99 13.03
C SER A 124 -20.05 3.10 11.66
N HIS A 125 -20.25 4.21 10.95
CA HIS A 125 -19.65 4.49 9.64
C HIS A 125 -19.23 5.96 9.54
N VAL A 126 -18.05 6.20 9.00
CA VAL A 126 -17.53 7.52 8.63
C VAL A 126 -17.06 7.42 7.18
N TRP A 127 -17.69 8.20 6.30
CA TRP A 127 -17.25 8.34 4.92
C TRP A 127 -16.54 9.67 4.72
N THR A 128 -15.44 9.67 3.98
CA THR A 128 -14.67 10.88 3.67
C THR A 128 -14.31 10.92 2.19
N ILE A 129 -14.53 12.05 1.53
CA ILE A 129 -13.99 12.27 0.18
C ILE A 129 -12.49 12.59 0.33
N ILE A 130 -11.64 11.62 0.00
CA ILE A 130 -10.18 11.77 0.11
C ILE A 130 -9.54 12.25 -1.20
N ARG A 131 -10.28 12.20 -2.30
CA ARG A 131 -9.90 12.83 -3.57
C ARG A 131 -11.17 13.26 -4.31
N PRO A 132 -11.27 14.52 -4.76
CA PRO A 132 -12.41 14.97 -5.53
C PRO A 132 -12.43 14.34 -6.93
N GLU A 133 -13.59 14.39 -7.57
CA GLU A 133 -13.75 14.09 -8.99
C GLU A 133 -12.90 15.01 -9.86
N ARG A 134 -12.58 14.53 -11.06
CA ARG A 134 -11.85 15.32 -12.06
C ARG A 134 -12.15 14.84 -13.47
N PHE A 135 -12.04 15.74 -14.44
CA PHE A 135 -12.03 15.34 -15.84
C PHE A 135 -10.82 14.48 -16.14
N VAL A 136 -11.03 13.48 -17.00
CA VAL A 136 -9.97 12.63 -17.53
C VAL A 136 -10.10 12.58 -19.04
N SER A 137 -8.98 12.72 -19.76
CA SER A 137 -8.98 12.59 -21.21
C SER A 137 -9.08 11.12 -21.64
N ASN A 138 -8.41 10.24 -20.89
CA ASN A 138 -8.43 8.80 -21.07
C ASN A 138 -8.71 8.11 -19.73
N PRO A 139 -9.30 6.90 -19.74
CA PRO A 139 -9.43 6.10 -18.55
C PRO A 139 -8.06 5.87 -17.89
N PRO A 140 -7.92 6.11 -16.57
CA PRO A 140 -6.73 5.71 -15.84
C PRO A 140 -6.49 4.21 -15.93
N GLN A 141 -5.26 3.79 -15.71
CA GLN A 141 -4.85 2.39 -15.68
C GLN A 141 -4.09 2.08 -14.41
N TRP A 142 -3.99 0.81 -14.02
CA TRP A 142 -3.21 0.38 -12.85
C TRP A 142 -1.76 0.92 -12.87
N ARG A 143 -1.20 1.18 -14.05
CA ARG A 143 0.14 1.75 -14.26
C ARG A 143 0.31 3.11 -13.58
N ASP A 144 -0.73 3.95 -13.58
CA ASP A 144 -0.72 5.30 -12.99
C ASP A 144 -0.50 5.29 -11.46
N TRP A 145 -0.78 4.14 -10.84
CA TRP A 145 -0.55 3.87 -9.42
C TRP A 145 0.71 3.03 -9.20
N LEU A 146 0.80 1.85 -9.83
CA LEU A 146 1.81 0.85 -9.46
C LEU A 146 3.21 1.21 -9.92
N LEU A 147 3.36 1.95 -11.04
CA LEU A 147 4.67 2.38 -11.52
C LEU A 147 5.16 3.65 -10.81
N ARG A 148 4.27 4.35 -10.10
CA ARG A 148 4.61 5.59 -9.40
C ARG A 148 5.61 5.28 -8.28
N GLY A 149 6.77 5.93 -8.35
CA GLY A 149 7.85 5.78 -7.37
C GLY A 149 8.80 4.60 -7.64
N LEU A 150 8.52 3.78 -8.65
CA LEU A 150 9.45 2.78 -9.17
C LEU A 150 10.27 3.41 -10.29
N SER A 151 11.52 3.77 -9.98
CA SER A 151 12.47 4.29 -10.97
C SER A 151 13.51 3.23 -11.30
N THR A 152 13.75 2.98 -12.58
CA THR A 152 14.83 2.08 -13.04
C THR A 152 16.17 2.78 -13.19
N THR A 153 16.20 4.09 -12.97
CA THR A 153 17.43 4.88 -12.98
C THR A 153 17.86 5.19 -11.56
N ALA A 154 19.12 4.90 -11.25
CA ALA A 154 19.76 5.39 -10.03
C ALA A 154 20.14 6.86 -10.28
N THR A 155 19.47 7.79 -9.61
CA THR A 155 19.76 9.23 -9.74
C THR A 155 21.25 9.47 -9.44
N PRO A 156 21.99 10.19 -10.31
CA PRO A 156 23.37 10.56 -10.05
C PRO A 156 23.51 11.32 -8.72
N GLY A 157 24.63 11.14 -8.04
CA GLY A 157 24.93 11.87 -6.81
C GLY A 157 26.43 12.00 -6.59
N THR A 158 26.81 12.80 -5.60
CA THR A 158 28.21 13.14 -5.30
C THR A 158 28.95 12.02 -4.58
N GLU A 159 28.26 10.94 -4.18
CA GLU A 159 28.80 9.81 -3.45
C GLU A 159 29.80 9.01 -4.29
N GLY A 160 29.68 9.06 -5.63
CA GLY A 160 30.65 8.46 -6.55
C GLY A 160 32.05 9.08 -6.49
N SER A 161 32.19 10.28 -5.91
CA SER A 161 33.48 10.95 -5.70
C SER A 161 34.24 10.42 -4.49
N VAL A 162 33.59 9.64 -3.61
CA VAL A 162 34.21 9.05 -2.42
C VAL A 162 34.80 7.69 -2.77
N VAL A 163 36.05 7.69 -3.25
CA VAL A 163 36.75 6.46 -3.67
C VAL A 163 37.61 5.90 -2.53
N PRO A 164 37.49 4.61 -2.14
CA PRO A 164 38.36 3.98 -1.14
C PRO A 164 39.80 3.83 -1.65
N GLY A 165 40.78 4.23 -0.83
CA GLY A 165 42.21 4.16 -1.20
C GLY A 165 42.85 2.81 -0.87
N ASP A 166 42.91 2.46 0.41
CA ASP A 166 43.53 1.24 0.91
C ASP A 166 42.56 0.04 1.02
N ARG A 167 43.10 -1.12 1.40
CA ARG A 167 42.33 -2.37 1.55
C ARG A 167 41.28 -2.28 2.65
N ASN A 168 41.57 -1.63 3.78
CA ASN A 168 40.65 -1.50 4.91
C ASN A 168 39.47 -0.58 4.55
N GLN A 169 39.74 0.53 3.86
CA GLN A 169 38.73 1.44 3.30
C GLN A 169 37.85 0.73 2.29
N ARG A 170 38.43 -0.12 1.43
CA ARG A 170 37.67 -0.88 0.43
C ARG A 170 36.71 -1.88 1.09
N GLN A 171 37.13 -2.56 2.15
CA GLN A 171 36.24 -3.46 2.91
C GLN A 171 35.05 -2.73 3.53
N VAL A 172 35.30 -1.57 4.16
CA VAL A 172 34.23 -0.73 4.74
C VAL A 172 33.27 -0.27 3.64
N TRP A 173 33.81 0.22 2.51
CA TRP A 173 33.01 0.67 1.37
C TRP A 173 32.15 -0.46 0.79
N GLU A 174 32.73 -1.63 0.52
CA GLU A 174 32.00 -2.78 -0.04
C GLU A 174 30.90 -3.28 0.90
N ALA A 175 31.18 -3.35 2.21
CA ALA A 175 30.18 -3.73 3.20
C ALA A 175 29.02 -2.73 3.25
N ALA A 176 29.33 -1.44 3.29
CA ALA A 176 28.34 -0.36 3.24
C ALA A 176 27.51 -0.39 1.95
N LEU A 177 28.16 -0.61 0.81
CA LEU A 177 27.51 -0.72 -0.49
C LEU A 177 26.53 -1.90 -0.55
N ARG A 178 26.96 -3.08 -0.08
CA ARG A 178 26.09 -4.28 -0.04
C ARG A 178 24.89 -4.09 0.89
N GLN A 179 25.10 -3.48 2.05
CA GLN A 179 24.01 -3.17 2.98
C GLN A 179 23.02 -2.20 2.35
N GLY A 180 23.51 -1.07 1.83
CA GLY A 180 22.69 -0.09 1.13
C GLY A 180 21.91 -0.72 -0.01
N TRP A 181 22.52 -1.62 -0.79
CA TRP A 181 21.85 -2.35 -1.85
C TRP A 181 20.63 -3.12 -1.37
N GLN A 182 20.76 -3.90 -0.29
CA GLN A 182 19.63 -4.64 0.27
C GLN A 182 18.53 -3.71 0.79
N ASP A 183 18.91 -2.63 1.48
CA ASP A 183 17.97 -1.62 1.98
C ASP A 183 17.21 -0.94 0.81
N GLY A 184 17.91 -0.66 -0.29
CA GLY A 184 17.33 -0.10 -1.51
C GLY A 184 16.32 -1.05 -2.16
N ARG A 185 16.64 -2.34 -2.23
CA ARG A 185 15.72 -3.37 -2.72
C ARG A 185 14.46 -3.46 -1.85
N ALA A 186 14.61 -3.53 -0.53
CA ALA A 186 13.48 -3.53 0.40
C ALA A 186 12.62 -2.26 0.30
N SER A 187 13.25 -1.10 0.09
CA SER A 187 12.52 0.16 -0.15
C SER A 187 11.66 0.12 -1.42
N ALA A 188 12.14 -0.50 -2.51
CA ALA A 188 11.35 -0.68 -3.73
C ALA A 188 10.14 -1.60 -3.49
N ASP A 189 10.31 -2.68 -2.74
CA ASP A 189 9.20 -3.58 -2.38
C ASP A 189 8.13 -2.84 -1.55
N LEU A 190 8.53 -2.07 -0.52
CA LEU A 190 7.61 -1.25 0.28
C LEU A 190 6.90 -0.17 -0.57
N THR A 191 7.61 0.39 -1.54
CA THR A 191 7.04 1.37 -2.49
C THR A 191 5.90 0.73 -3.28
N LEU A 192 6.12 -0.47 -3.83
CA LEU A 192 5.09 -1.20 -4.57
C LEU A 192 3.92 -1.61 -3.68
N GLU A 193 4.18 -2.12 -2.47
CA GLU A 193 3.13 -2.48 -1.51
C GLU A 193 2.23 -1.28 -1.20
N THR A 194 2.83 -0.12 -0.94
CA THR A 194 2.11 1.13 -0.68
C THR A 194 1.28 1.56 -1.89
N SER A 195 1.85 1.48 -3.09
CA SER A 195 1.14 1.79 -4.34
C SER A 195 -0.02 0.83 -4.60
N MET A 196 0.12 -0.46 -4.28
CA MET A 196 -0.95 -1.46 -4.40
C MET A 196 -2.11 -1.18 -3.44
N LYS A 197 -1.80 -0.84 -2.18
CA LYS A 197 -2.80 -0.41 -1.19
C LYS A 197 -3.55 0.83 -1.66
N ARG A 198 -2.83 1.82 -2.19
CA ARG A 198 -3.42 3.05 -2.75
C ARG A 198 -4.32 2.75 -3.96
N LEU A 199 -3.87 1.92 -4.90
CA LEU A 199 -4.67 1.50 -6.06
C LEU A 199 -5.98 0.85 -5.62
N THR A 200 -5.88 -0.14 -4.72
CA THR A 200 -7.04 -0.89 -4.23
C THR A 200 -8.03 0.00 -3.48
N ARG A 201 -7.53 0.87 -2.59
CA ARG A 201 -8.36 1.84 -1.88
C ARG A 201 -9.03 2.81 -2.85
N ASP A 202 -8.27 3.39 -3.78
CA ASP A 202 -8.80 4.40 -4.70
C ASP A 202 -9.87 3.80 -5.64
N TYR A 203 -9.63 2.61 -6.18
CA TYR A 203 -10.58 1.89 -7.03
C TYR A 203 -11.87 1.55 -6.26
N ARG A 204 -11.75 0.95 -5.06
CA ARG A 204 -12.91 0.65 -4.21
C ARG A 204 -13.66 1.92 -3.79
N GLY A 205 -12.95 3.00 -3.49
CA GLY A 205 -13.56 4.27 -3.12
C GLY A 205 -14.36 4.91 -4.24
N MET A 206 -13.93 4.75 -5.50
CA MET A 206 -14.71 5.17 -6.66
C MET A 206 -15.96 4.30 -6.88
N MET A 207 -15.88 2.99 -6.60
CA MET A 207 -17.05 2.12 -6.62
C MET A 207 -18.03 2.47 -5.48
N LEU A 208 -17.50 2.78 -4.29
CA LEU A 208 -18.29 3.18 -3.14
C LEU A 208 -19.07 4.47 -3.42
N TYR A 209 -18.47 5.43 -4.13
CA TYR A 209 -19.19 6.62 -4.61
C TYR A 209 -20.47 6.24 -5.39
N ALA A 210 -20.39 5.31 -6.33
CA ALA A 210 -21.55 4.89 -7.11
C ALA A 210 -22.64 4.25 -6.24
N LEU A 211 -22.25 3.51 -5.21
CA LEU A 211 -23.18 2.92 -4.24
C LEU A 211 -23.91 4.00 -3.42
N LEU A 212 -23.14 4.92 -2.83
CA LEU A 212 -23.68 6.02 -2.01
C LEU A 212 -24.57 6.96 -2.84
N TRP A 213 -24.20 7.19 -4.10
CA TRP A 213 -24.98 8.03 -5.00
C TRP A 213 -26.35 7.40 -5.28
N ARG A 214 -26.38 6.08 -5.57
CA ARG A 214 -27.63 5.34 -5.74
C ARG A 214 -28.51 5.34 -4.49
N GLN A 215 -27.89 5.38 -3.30
CA GLN A 215 -28.58 5.52 -2.02
C GLN A 215 -29.02 6.96 -1.72
N GLY A 216 -28.67 7.95 -2.53
CA GLY A 216 -29.00 9.36 -2.27
C GLY A 216 -28.16 10.02 -1.17
N MET A 217 -27.06 9.38 -0.76
CA MET A 217 -26.18 9.83 0.34
C MET A 217 -25.06 10.76 -0.12
N ILE A 218 -24.79 10.84 -1.41
CA ILE A 218 -23.82 11.76 -2.01
C ILE A 218 -24.40 12.32 -3.32
N THR A 219 -24.13 13.59 -3.58
CA THR A 219 -24.59 14.28 -4.78
C THR A 219 -23.69 13.97 -5.98
N ARG A 220 -24.25 14.18 -7.17
CA ARG A 220 -23.50 14.08 -8.42
C ARG A 220 -22.85 15.42 -8.75
N PRO A 221 -21.58 15.46 -9.20
CA PRO A 221 -20.98 16.66 -9.75
C PRO A 221 -21.81 17.20 -10.91
N SER A 222 -21.96 18.52 -10.98
CA SER A 222 -22.63 19.18 -12.10
C SER A 222 -21.59 19.74 -13.06
N VAL A 223 -21.79 19.52 -14.36
CA VAL A 223 -20.89 20.00 -15.41
C VAL A 223 -21.57 21.14 -16.16
N SER A 224 -20.88 22.28 -16.30
CA SER A 224 -21.25 23.32 -17.25
C SER A 224 -20.52 23.11 -18.56
N ASP A 225 -21.20 23.41 -19.67
CA ASP A 225 -20.69 23.25 -21.02
C ASP A 225 -20.91 24.55 -21.79
N GLN A 226 -19.82 25.14 -22.28
CA GLN A 226 -19.84 26.39 -23.02
C GLN A 226 -19.18 26.17 -24.38
N MET A 227 -19.94 26.35 -25.45
CA MET A 227 -19.45 26.26 -26.83
C MET A 227 -19.28 27.66 -27.41
N GLN A 228 -18.13 27.93 -28.00
CA GLN A 228 -17.81 29.15 -28.73
C GLN A 228 -17.41 28.76 -30.16
N THR A 229 -18.13 29.32 -31.13
CA THR A 229 -17.96 28.94 -32.54
C THR A 229 -16.59 29.34 -33.08
N VAL A 230 -16.04 30.47 -32.61
CA VAL A 230 -14.72 30.98 -33.00
C VAL A 230 -14.07 31.69 -31.81
N THR A 231 -12.85 31.29 -31.45
CA THR A 231 -11.99 31.95 -30.46
C THR A 231 -10.58 32.11 -31.02
N GLY A 232 -9.76 33.03 -30.50
CA GLY A 232 -8.41 33.20 -31.02
C GLY A 232 -7.75 34.55 -30.81
N THR A 233 -6.55 34.68 -31.35
CA THR A 233 -5.81 35.94 -31.55
C THR A 233 -5.51 36.12 -33.03
N GLY A 234 -4.94 37.25 -33.44
CA GLY A 234 -4.54 37.49 -34.85
C GLY A 234 -3.56 36.45 -35.43
N GLN A 235 -2.92 35.63 -34.59
CA GLN A 235 -1.98 34.57 -35.02
C GLN A 235 -2.54 33.15 -34.80
N LYS A 236 -3.69 32.98 -34.13
CA LYS A 236 -4.28 31.68 -33.82
C LYS A 236 -5.79 31.76 -33.86
N LEU A 237 -6.40 31.06 -34.81
CA LEU A 237 -7.84 30.86 -34.90
C LEU A 237 -8.18 29.47 -34.35
N VAL A 238 -9.17 29.40 -33.48
CA VAL A 238 -9.75 28.15 -32.95
C VAL A 238 -11.23 28.17 -33.31
N THR A 239 -11.70 27.15 -34.00
CA THR A 239 -13.10 27.00 -34.42
C THR A 239 -13.73 25.84 -33.67
N GLY A 240 -14.96 26.01 -33.17
CA GLY A 240 -15.66 24.98 -32.40
C GLY A 240 -15.06 24.74 -31.01
N ASP A 241 -14.61 25.79 -30.34
CA ASP A 241 -14.04 25.72 -29.00
C ASP A 241 -15.13 25.34 -27.99
N ARG A 242 -14.92 24.27 -27.21
CA ARG A 242 -15.89 23.77 -26.24
C ARG A 242 -15.21 23.60 -24.89
N VAL A 243 -15.67 24.36 -23.90
CA VAL A 243 -15.11 24.37 -22.55
C VAL A 243 -16.11 23.75 -21.59
N ARG A 244 -15.71 22.64 -20.96
CA ARG A 244 -16.47 21.98 -19.90
C ARG A 244 -15.82 22.24 -18.55
N ARG A 245 -16.63 22.58 -17.53
CA ARG A 245 -16.16 22.82 -16.16
C ARG A 245 -17.02 22.10 -15.15
N LEU A 246 -16.42 21.60 -14.08
CA LEU A 246 -17.15 21.14 -12.91
C LEU A 246 -17.68 22.37 -12.19
N LYS A 247 -19.00 22.55 -12.18
CA LYS A 247 -19.68 23.69 -11.56
C LYS A 247 -19.87 23.45 -10.05
N ASN A 248 -20.39 22.27 -9.70
CA ASN A 248 -20.52 21.83 -8.30
C ASN A 248 -19.82 20.49 -8.13
N HIS A 249 -19.24 20.30 -6.95
CA HIS A 249 -18.54 19.08 -6.60
C HIS A 249 -19.45 18.02 -5.99
N ALA A 250 -18.99 16.77 -5.93
CA ALA A 250 -19.69 15.74 -5.18
C ALA A 250 -19.62 16.04 -3.67
N GLU A 251 -20.77 16.02 -2.99
CA GLU A 251 -20.88 16.33 -1.56
C GLU A 251 -21.84 15.38 -0.87
N PHE A 252 -21.55 15.02 0.38
CA PHE A 252 -22.44 14.15 1.16
C PHE A 252 -23.75 14.87 1.46
N ASN A 253 -24.85 14.17 1.26
CA ASN A 253 -26.17 14.64 1.61
C ASN A 253 -26.46 14.30 3.07
N LEU A 254 -26.51 15.31 3.94
CA LEU A 254 -26.74 15.11 5.37
C LEU A 254 -28.23 14.90 5.73
N GLN A 255 -29.14 15.09 4.77
CA GLN A 255 -30.58 14.92 4.98
C GLN A 255 -30.98 13.45 4.81
N LYS A 256 -31.09 12.73 5.93
CA LYS A 256 -31.43 11.29 5.95
C LYS A 256 -32.74 10.94 5.25
N SER A 257 -33.71 11.85 5.18
CA SER A 257 -34.98 11.65 4.46
C SER A 257 -34.79 11.38 2.96
N HIS A 258 -33.66 11.81 2.38
CA HIS A 258 -33.34 11.59 0.98
C HIS A 258 -32.63 10.25 0.75
N TRP A 259 -32.25 9.54 1.82
CA TRP A 259 -31.50 8.31 1.73
C TRP A 259 -32.41 7.11 1.46
N ARG A 260 -31.94 6.19 0.63
CA ARG A 260 -32.63 4.96 0.27
C ARG A 260 -31.85 3.78 0.85
N PRO A 261 -32.36 3.09 1.89
CA PRO A 261 -31.64 1.96 2.47
C PRO A 261 -31.56 0.80 1.47
N LEU A 262 -30.44 0.09 1.46
CA LEU A 262 -30.37 -1.22 0.80
C LEU A 262 -31.01 -2.23 1.74
N ILE A 263 -32.16 -2.78 1.36
CA ILE A 263 -32.75 -3.92 2.04
C ILE A 263 -31.95 -5.15 1.59
N THR A 264 -30.88 -5.48 2.31
CA THR A 264 -30.29 -6.82 2.23
C THR A 264 -31.21 -7.74 3.01
N THR A 265 -32.02 -8.53 2.32
CA THR A 265 -32.71 -9.66 2.94
C THR A 265 -31.66 -10.69 3.27
N GLU A 266 -31.13 -10.62 4.49
CA GLU A 266 -30.39 -11.72 5.07
C GLU A 266 -31.39 -12.87 5.22
N LYS A 267 -31.24 -13.92 4.38
CA LYS A 267 -31.95 -15.17 4.59
C LYS A 267 -31.41 -15.76 5.89
N GLU A 268 -32.09 -15.47 6.98
CA GLU A 268 -31.93 -16.15 8.25
C GLU A 268 -32.23 -17.64 8.01
N ASN A 269 -31.17 -18.44 7.87
CA ASN A 269 -31.27 -19.89 7.85
C ASN A 269 -31.57 -20.34 9.28
N ASP A 270 -32.85 -20.30 9.62
CA ASP A 270 -33.41 -20.71 10.90
C ASP A 270 -33.51 -22.25 10.98
N ASN A 271 -32.37 -22.92 10.79
CA ASN A 271 -32.22 -24.37 10.92
C ASN A 271 -30.95 -24.67 11.70
N ALA A 272 -30.99 -24.46 13.02
CA ALA A 272 -30.37 -25.34 14.03
C ALA A 272 -30.27 -24.64 15.39
N ARG A 273 -31.36 -24.63 16.18
CA ARG A 273 -31.28 -24.63 17.67
C ARG A 273 -32.48 -25.37 18.28
N THR A 274 -32.63 -26.65 17.98
CA THR A 274 -33.30 -27.58 18.89
C THR A 274 -32.34 -27.90 20.02
N PHE A 275 -32.48 -27.20 21.14
CA PHE A 275 -31.92 -27.66 22.42
C PHE A 275 -32.78 -28.82 22.94
N PRO A 276 -32.21 -29.98 23.29
CA PRO A 276 -32.98 -31.02 23.96
C PRO A 276 -33.33 -30.54 25.38
N GLN A 277 -34.63 -30.47 25.67
CA GLN A 277 -35.11 -30.41 27.04
C GLN A 277 -34.84 -31.77 27.70
N THR A 278 -33.91 -31.80 28.65
CA THR A 278 -33.83 -32.90 29.62
C THR A 278 -34.76 -32.59 30.77
N SER A 279 -35.86 -33.33 30.84
CA SER A 279 -36.70 -33.48 32.03
C SER A 279 -36.30 -34.78 32.74
N HIS A 280 -36.17 -34.68 34.07
CA HIS A 280 -35.93 -35.72 35.09
C HIS A 280 -34.50 -36.22 35.27
#